data_AF-A0AAD5PJ49-F1
#
_entry.id   AF-A0AAD5PJ49-F1
#
_cell.length_a   1.000
_cell.length_b   1.000
_cell.length_c   1.000
_cell.angle_alpha   90.00
_cell.angle_beta   90.00
_cell.angle_gamma   90.00
#
_symmetry.space_group_name_H-M   'P 1'
#
loop_
_entity.id
_entity.type
_entity.pdbx_description
1 polymer ?
#
loop_
_entity_poly.entity_id
_entity_poly.type
_entity_poly.pdbx_seq_one_letter_code
_entity_poly.pdbx_strand_id
1 'polypeptide(L)'
;AQLLSTRSLSIQGCGLIPNSLLLSKVWHCIRILPITKTYLRQLRSIIYKFVTQKAYPPVSFATCTRSRKEGGHAVLDTLVQHPALQLRWVLPILEATSTEEFNSIWACFFFCKNKKQNKN
;
A
#
# COMPACT_ATOMS: atom_id res chain seq x y z
N ALA A 1 -12.84 -8.37 5.25
CA ALA A 1 -11.88 -8.74 6.32
C ALA A 1 -12.35 -9.94 7.17
N GLN A 2 -13.66 -10.14 7.36
CA GLN A 2 -14.20 -11.21 8.23
C GLN A 2 -13.90 -12.65 7.77
N LEU A 3 -13.82 -12.92 6.46
CA LEU A 3 -13.64 -14.29 5.94
C LEU A 3 -12.25 -14.90 6.24
N LEU A 4 -11.23 -14.08 6.49
CA LEU A 4 -9.89 -14.56 6.87
C LEU A 4 -9.71 -14.67 8.39
N SER A 5 -10.58 -14.01 9.16
CA SER A 5 -10.55 -13.98 10.63
C SER A 5 -11.00 -15.31 11.25
N THR A 6 -11.85 -16.07 10.54
CA THR A 6 -12.38 -17.37 10.96
C THR A 6 -11.36 -18.50 10.92
N ARG A 7 -10.18 -18.29 10.31
CA ARG A 7 -9.10 -19.27 10.35
C ARG A 7 -8.30 -19.08 11.65
N SER A 8 -8.05 -20.17 12.37
CA SER A 8 -7.19 -20.24 13.55
C SER A 8 -5.72 -19.96 13.19
N LEU A 9 -5.44 -18.71 12.83
CA LEU A 9 -4.12 -18.23 12.45
C LEU A 9 -3.25 -18.04 13.69
N SER A 10 -2.01 -18.51 13.59
CA SER A 10 -0.97 -18.20 14.54
C SER A 10 -0.70 -16.69 14.57
N ILE A 11 -0.15 -16.21 15.68
CA ILE A 11 0.26 -14.80 15.85
C ILE A 11 1.17 -14.36 14.69
N GLN A 12 2.03 -15.26 14.20
CA GLN A 12 2.88 -15.01 13.03
C GLN A 12 2.08 -14.89 11.73
N GLY A 13 1.05 -15.73 11.54
CA GLY A 13 0.15 -15.65 10.39
C GLY A 13 -0.65 -14.34 10.34
N CYS A 14 -0.97 -13.77 11.50
CA CYS A 14 -1.67 -12.48 11.61
C CYS A 14 -0.87 -11.30 11.05
N GLY A 15 0.47 -11.32 11.10
CA GLY A 15 1.31 -10.28 10.47
C GLY A 15 1.56 -10.53 8.97
N LEU A 16 1.69 -11.80 8.59
CA LEU A 16 2.02 -12.18 7.21
C LEU A 16 0.85 -11.99 6.25
N ILE A 17 -0.37 -12.34 6.67
CA ILE A 17 -1.57 -12.30 5.81
C ILE A 17 -1.96 -10.89 5.36
N PRO A 18 -1.96 -9.86 6.23
CA PRO A 18 -2.19 -8.49 5.80
C PRO A 18 -1.16 -8.07 4.75
N ASN A 19 0.10 -8.43 4.93
CA ASN A 19 1.17 -8.05 4.03
C ASN A 19 1.07 -8.74 2.66
N SER A 20 0.75 -10.03 2.62
CA SER A 20 0.70 -10.81 1.38
C SER A 20 -0.65 -10.75 0.67
N LEU A 21 -1.78 -10.84 1.38
CA LEU A 21 -3.11 -10.90 0.77
C LEU A 21 -3.78 -9.54 0.66
N LEU A 22 -3.76 -8.76 1.75
CA LEU A 22 -4.44 -7.46 1.78
C LEU A 22 -3.63 -6.42 1.00
N LEU A 23 -2.35 -6.28 1.34
CA LEU A 23 -1.46 -5.29 0.76
C LEU A 23 -1.19 -5.57 -0.72
N SER A 24 -0.99 -6.83 -1.15
CA SER A 24 -0.74 -7.13 -2.57
C SER A 24 -1.86 -6.62 -3.51
N LYS A 25 -3.13 -6.85 -3.14
CA LYS A 25 -4.28 -6.35 -3.91
C LYS A 25 -4.36 -4.82 -3.87
N VAL A 26 -4.15 -4.24 -2.69
CA VAL A 26 -4.15 -2.79 -2.49
C VAL A 26 -3.07 -2.14 -3.34
N TRP A 27 -1.84 -2.66 -3.32
CA TRP A 27 -0.71 -2.13 -4.10
C TRP A 27 -0.95 -2.17 -5.59
N HIS A 28 -1.66 -3.19 -6.09
CA HIS A 28 -2.08 -3.21 -7.48
C HIS A 28 -3.01 -2.02 -7.81
N CYS A 29 -4.01 -1.75 -6.97
CA CYS A 29 -4.91 -0.60 -7.16
C CYS A 29 -4.21 0.76 -6.98
N ILE A 30 -3.32 0.89 -5.99
CA ILE A 30 -2.55 2.13 -5.71
C ILE A 30 -1.67 2.52 -6.90
N ARG A 31 -1.18 1.54 -7.67
CA ARG A 31 -0.38 1.82 -8.87
C ARG A 31 -1.19 2.49 -9.98
N ILE A 32 -2.48 2.19 -10.06
CA ILE A 32 -3.34 2.62 -11.16
C ILE A 32 -4.07 3.93 -10.81
N LEU A 33 -4.42 4.12 -9.53
CA LEU A 33 -5.18 5.28 -9.06
C LEU A 33 -4.37 6.18 -8.13
N PRO A 34 -4.40 7.52 -8.32
CA PRO A 34 -3.89 8.45 -7.32
C PRO A 34 -4.80 8.39 -6.08
N ILE A 35 -4.31 7.75 -5.02
CA ILE A 35 -5.06 7.52 -3.78
C ILE A 35 -4.83 8.67 -2.80
N THR A 36 -5.91 9.17 -2.20
CA THR A 36 -5.86 10.19 -1.15
C THR A 36 -5.32 9.63 0.17
N LYS A 37 -4.58 10.44 0.93
CA LYS A 37 -4.05 10.08 2.26
C LYS A 37 -5.12 9.58 3.24
N THR A 38 -6.36 10.05 3.11
CA THR A 38 -7.51 9.62 3.92
C THR A 38 -7.80 8.12 3.75
N TYR A 39 -7.76 7.61 2.52
CA TYR A 39 -7.96 6.20 2.22
C TYR A 39 -6.82 5.32 2.78
N LEU A 40 -5.57 5.81 2.73
CA LEU A 40 -4.44 5.11 3.34
C LEU A 40 -4.60 4.98 4.86
N ARG A 41 -5.15 6.00 5.54
CA ARG A 41 -5.46 5.92 6.98
C ARG A 41 -6.57 4.90 7.27
N GLN A 42 -7.59 4.83 6.44
CA GLN A 42 -8.65 3.82 6.57
C GLN A 42 -8.07 2.40 6.40
N LEU A 43 -7.24 2.19 5.39
CA LEU A 43 -6.51 0.93 5.18
C LEU A 43 -5.66 0.55 6.38
N ARG A 44 -4.90 1.50 6.92
CA ARG A 44 -4.09 1.31 8.14
C ARG A 44 -4.97 0.87 9.31
N SER A 45 -6.15 1.47 9.49
CA SER A 45 -7.10 1.07 10.54
C SER A 45 -7.62 -0.36 10.34
N ILE A 46 -7.92 -0.77 9.10
CA ILE A 46 -8.37 -2.14 8.78
C ILE A 46 -7.27 -3.16 9.10
N ILE A 47 -6.03 -2.87 8.68
CA ILE A 47 -4.87 -3.71 8.95
C ILE A 47 -4.62 -3.81 10.45
N TYR A 48 -4.67 -2.68 11.16
CA TYR A 48 -4.52 -2.64 12.60
C TYR A 48 -5.56 -3.53 13.29
N LYS A 49 -6.85 -3.31 13.00
CA LYS A 49 -7.94 -4.11 13.55
C LYS A 49 -7.76 -5.60 13.29
N PHE A 50 -7.27 -5.99 12.12
CA PHE A 50 -7.01 -7.40 11.81
C PHE A 50 -5.87 -7.99 12.65
N VAL A 51 -4.78 -7.26 12.83
CA VAL A 51 -3.60 -7.71 13.59
C VAL A 51 -3.91 -7.75 15.09
N THR A 52 -4.58 -6.73 15.61
CA THR A 52 -4.92 -6.66 17.04
C THR A 52 -6.13 -7.49 17.43
N GLN A 53 -6.88 -8.07 16.48
CA GLN A 53 -8.08 -8.86 16.77
C GLN A 53 -7.81 -10.03 17.72
N LYS A 54 -6.60 -10.60 17.67
CA LYS A 54 -6.19 -11.73 18.52
C LYS A 54 -5.14 -11.35 19.58
N ALA A 55 -4.73 -10.08 19.62
CA ALA A 55 -3.71 -9.61 20.56
C ALA A 55 -4.37 -8.98 21.78
N TYR A 56 -4.09 -9.52 22.96
CA TYR A 56 -4.44 -8.92 24.24
C TYR A 56 -3.18 -8.90 25.13
N PRO A 57 -2.77 -7.75 25.69
CA PRO A 57 -3.36 -6.41 25.57
C PRO A 57 -3.18 -5.77 24.17
N PRO A 58 -4.00 -4.76 23.81
CA PRO A 58 -3.89 -4.08 22.52
C PRO A 58 -2.54 -3.38 22.40
N VAL A 59 -1.77 -3.76 21.38
CA VAL A 59 -0.46 -3.17 21.08
C VAL A 59 -0.60 -1.95 20.18
N SER A 60 0.32 -1.00 20.31
CA SER A 60 0.35 0.17 19.43
C SER A 60 0.67 -0.26 17.99
N PHE A 61 0.16 0.48 16.99
CA PHE A 61 0.50 0.20 15.59
C PHE A 61 2.01 0.27 15.32
N ALA A 62 2.72 1.20 15.98
CA ALA A 62 4.18 1.31 15.86
C ALA A 62 4.91 0.05 16.36
N THR A 63 4.36 -0.62 17.38
CA THR A 63 4.86 -1.91 17.85
C THR A 63 4.55 -3.02 16.84
N CYS A 64 3.39 -2.99 16.18
CA CYS A 64 3.04 -3.96 15.12
C CYS A 64 3.98 -3.88 13.90
N THR A 65 4.45 -2.68 13.57
CA THR A 65 5.37 -2.47 12.43
C THR A 65 6.82 -2.81 12.72
N ARG A 66 7.20 -3.05 13.99
CA ARG A 66 8.57 -3.45 14.35
C ARG A 66 8.96 -4.78 13.73
N SER A 67 10.27 -4.98 13.62
CA SER A 67 10.88 -6.21 13.12
C SER A 67 10.46 -7.40 13.98
N ARG A 68 10.37 -8.59 13.36
CA ARG A 68 10.13 -9.86 14.07
C ARG A 68 11.19 -10.16 15.13
N LYS A 69 12.43 -9.70 14.91
CA LYS A 69 13.52 -9.85 15.88
C LYS A 69 13.27 -9.09 17.18
N GLU A 70 12.41 -8.08 17.14
CA GLU A 70 12.04 -7.23 18.27
C GLU A 70 10.66 -7.58 18.85
N GLY A 71 10.06 -8.72 18.46
CA GLY A 71 8.71 -9.11 18.88
C GLY A 71 7.58 -8.39 18.14
N GLY A 72 7.88 -7.62 17.09
CA GLY A 72 6.89 -6.98 16.23
C GLY A 72 6.28 -7.94 15.20
N HIS A 73 5.17 -7.52 14.59
CA HIS A 73 4.46 -8.31 13.58
C HIS A 73 5.01 -8.10 12.15
N ALA A 74 6.03 -7.25 11.98
CA ALA A 74 6.61 -6.86 10.69
C ALA A 74 5.57 -6.44 9.64
N VAL A 75 4.50 -5.80 10.10
CA VAL A 75 3.45 -5.26 9.23
C VAL A 75 4.00 -4.01 8.56
N LEU A 76 3.78 -3.87 7.25
CA LEU A 76 4.24 -2.69 6.54
C LEU A 76 3.31 -1.50 6.79
N ASP A 77 3.89 -0.32 7.07
CA ASP A 77 3.13 0.91 7.18
C ASP A 77 2.75 1.42 5.78
N THR A 78 1.45 1.45 5.50
CA THR A 78 0.91 1.89 4.22
C THR A 78 1.23 3.35 3.92
N LEU A 79 1.39 4.20 4.94
CA LEU A 79 1.71 5.62 4.77
C LEU A 79 3.15 5.85 4.31
N VAL A 80 4.09 5.02 4.77
CA VAL A 80 5.51 5.10 4.40
C VAL A 80 5.77 4.35 3.09
N GLN A 81 5.11 3.21 2.89
CA GLN A 81 5.33 2.39 1.72
C GLN A 81 4.70 2.98 0.45
N HIS A 82 3.60 3.73 0.57
CA HIS A 82 2.96 4.39 -0.57
C HIS A 82 3.91 5.32 -1.35
N PRO A 83 4.57 6.33 -0.75
CA PRO A 83 5.49 7.20 -1.48
C PRO A 83 6.71 6.43 -2.00
N ALA A 84 7.21 5.44 -1.27
CA ALA A 84 8.31 4.59 -1.75
C ALA A 84 7.93 3.81 -3.01
N LEU A 85 6.70 3.30 -3.08
CA LEU A 85 6.18 2.64 -4.27
C LEU A 85 5.97 3.61 -5.43
N GLN A 86 5.42 4.80 -5.17
CA GLN A 86 5.28 5.84 -6.19
C GLN A 86 6.65 6.21 -6.78
N LEU A 87 7.64 6.42 -5.91
CA LEU A 87 9.01 6.73 -6.32
C LEU A 87 9.60 5.61 -7.18
N ARG A 88 9.40 4.34 -6.83
CA ARG A 88 9.87 3.20 -7.63
C ARG A 88 9.39 3.24 -9.09
N TRP A 89 8.20 3.77 -9.37
CA TRP A 89 7.67 3.89 -10.73
C TRP A 89 8.10 5.19 -11.43
N VAL A 90 8.35 6.25 -10.67
CA VAL A 90 8.84 7.52 -11.22
C VAL A 90 10.33 7.44 -11.56
N LEU A 91 11.11 6.64 -10.84
CA LEU A 91 12.56 6.51 -11.06
C LEU A 91 12.92 6.10 -12.51
N PRO A 92 12.33 5.05 -13.11
CA PRO A 92 12.60 4.70 -14.51
C PRO A 92 12.21 5.80 -15.50
N ILE A 93 11.16 6.58 -15.18
CA ILE A 93 10.74 7.70 -16.03
C ILE A 93 11.80 8.80 -16.01
N LEU A 94 12.33 9.09 -14.82
CA LEU A 94 13.38 10.10 -14.64
C LEU A 94 14.72 9.65 -15.25
N GLU A 95 15.02 8.35 -15.22
CA GLU A 95 16.22 7.78 -15.85
C GLU A 95 16.13 7.76 -17.38
N ALA A 96 14.96 7.48 -17.96
CA ALA A 96 14.80 7.42 -19.41
C ALA A 96 14.60 8.81 -20.09
N THR A 97 14.42 9.90 -19.33
CA THR A 97 14.44 11.27 -19.90
C THR A 97 15.81 11.73 -20.42
N SER A 98 16.89 10.97 -20.21
CA SER A 98 18.20 11.27 -20.80
C SER A 98 18.36 10.85 -22.28
N THR A 99 17.36 10.18 -22.87
CA THR A 99 17.45 9.62 -24.23
C THR A 99 16.11 9.78 -24.96
N GLU A 100 16.13 10.36 -26.16
CA GLU A 100 15.05 11.11 -26.85
C GLU A 100 13.69 10.43 -27.17
N GLU A 101 13.35 9.27 -26.61
CA GLU A 101 12.12 8.52 -26.94
C GLU A 101 10.85 8.91 -26.13
N PHE A 102 10.99 9.86 -25.20
CA PHE A 102 9.98 10.16 -24.17
C PHE A 102 8.68 10.83 -24.68
N ASN A 103 8.72 11.46 -25.85
CA ASN A 103 7.65 12.35 -26.31
C ASN A 103 6.35 11.61 -26.70
N SER A 104 6.42 10.34 -27.14
CA SER A 104 5.22 9.60 -27.58
C SER A 104 4.38 9.07 -26.40
N ILE A 105 5.04 8.61 -25.33
CA ILE A 105 4.39 8.00 -24.17
C ILE A 105 3.66 9.06 -23.33
N TRP A 106 4.25 10.25 -23.21
CA TRP A 106 3.66 11.35 -22.46
C TRP A 106 2.51 12.04 -23.18
N ALA A 107 2.52 12.12 -24.51
CA ALA A 107 1.40 12.63 -25.30
C ALA A 107 0.11 11.82 -25.02
N CYS A 108 0.22 10.50 -24.92
CA CYS A 108 -0.89 9.62 -24.54
C CYS A 108 -1.38 9.85 -23.10
N PHE A 109 -0.45 10.01 -22.15
CA PHE A 109 -0.81 10.18 -20.73
C PHE A 109 -1.45 11.55 -20.44
N PHE A 110 -0.94 12.62 -21.04
CA PHE A 110 -1.49 13.97 -20.88
C PHE A 110 -2.83 14.16 -21.59
N PHE A 111 -3.00 13.57 -22.78
CA PHE A 111 -4.27 13.60 -23.49
C PHE A 111 -5.39 12.90 -22.70
N CYS A 112 -5.08 11.76 -22.07
CA CYS A 112 -6.04 11.03 -21.26
C CYS A 112 -6.42 11.78 -19.97
N LYS A 113 -5.49 12.53 -19.38
CA LYS A 113 -5.76 13.34 -18.17
C LYS A 113 -6.63 14.56 -18.46
N ASN A 114 -6.45 15.21 -19.62
CA ASN A 114 -7.23 16.39 -20.00
C ASN A 114 -8.68 16.07 -20.41
N LYS A 115 -8.97 14.89 -20.97
CA LYS A 115 -10.36 14.48 -21.25
C LYS A 115 -11.22 14.29 -20.00
N LYS A 116 -10.61 14.07 -18.83
CA LYS A 116 -11.33 13.83 -17.57
C LYS A 116 -11.67 15.11 -16.82
N GLN A 117 -11.02 16.24 -17.15
CA GLN A 117 -11.34 17.56 -16.60
C GLN A 117 -12.46 18.27 -17.37
N ASN A 118 -12.65 17.97 -18.67
CA ASN A 118 -13.66 18.59 -19.54
C ASN A 118 -15.03 17.89 -19.54
N LYS A 119 -15.37 17.15 -18.47
CA LYS A 119 -16.66 16.44 -18.31
C LYS A 119 -17.41 16.79 -17.02
N ASN A 120 -17.11 17.94 -16.43
CA ASN A 120 -17.90 18.56 -15.38
C ASN A 120 -18.38 19.93 -15.86
#